data_AF-A0A965QB98-F1
#
_entry.id   AF-A0A965QB98-F1
#
_cell.length_a   1.000
_cell.length_b   1.000
_cell.length_c   1.000
_cell.angle_alpha   90.00
_cell.angle_beta   90.00
_cell.angle_gamma   90.00
#
_symmetry.space_group_name_H-M   'P 1'
#
loop_
_entity.id
_entity.type
_entity.pdbx_description
1 polymer ?
#
loop_
_entity_poly.entity_id
_entity_poly.type
_entity_poly.pdbx_seq_one_letter_code
_entity_poly.pdbx_strand_id
1 'polypeptide(L)'
;MSTLADAVKKIGAKLVWYETWAKEIDPSTQDSLTHGYHRAAAATGGRVAHVGEAWAAFRAAETVPTGTHSALFVADGSHPSEAGTYLAASVFYATLYGKSPIGLPATSRTTHEQPPHGPPAGAPKVEISKELAARLQALAWSTTNAVGSTDR
;
A
#
# COMPACT_ATOMS: atom_id res chain seq x y z
N MET A 1 25.40 -15.76 -10.41
CA MET A 1 25.27 -14.45 -9.74
C MET A 1 24.28 -14.62 -8.59
N SER A 2 24.54 -14.08 -7.39
CA SER A 2 23.57 -14.13 -6.27
C SER A 2 22.52 -13.05 -6.43
N THR A 3 21.25 -13.36 -6.19
CA THR A 3 20.15 -12.40 -6.22
C THR A 3 20.10 -11.54 -4.94
N LEU A 4 19.31 -10.47 -4.94
CA LEU A 4 19.04 -9.70 -3.72
C LEU A 4 18.39 -10.58 -2.63
N ALA A 5 17.50 -11.50 -3.01
CA ALA A 5 16.87 -12.42 -2.07
C ALA A 5 17.89 -13.36 -1.41
N ASP A 6 18.91 -13.81 -2.15
CA ASP A 6 19.99 -14.63 -1.60
C ASP A 6 20.82 -13.84 -0.58
N ALA A 7 21.09 -12.56 -0.86
CA ALA A 7 21.80 -11.68 0.06
C ALA A 7 21.01 -11.45 1.37
N VAL A 8 19.70 -11.23 1.29
CA VAL A 8 18.80 -11.08 2.44
C VAL A 8 18.78 -12.34 3.29
N LYS A 9 18.65 -13.52 2.66
CA LYS A 9 18.68 -14.81 3.35
C LYS A 9 20.01 -15.06 4.05
N LYS A 10 21.13 -14.74 3.41
CA LYS A 10 22.48 -14.95 3.95
C LYS A 10 22.71 -14.24 5.28
N ILE A 11 22.05 -13.11 5.51
CA ILE A 11 22.15 -12.35 6.77
C ILE A 11 21.05 -12.69 7.78
N GLY A 12 20.20 -13.68 7.49
CA GLY A 12 19.10 -14.11 8.38
C GLY A 12 17.92 -13.13 8.43
N ALA A 13 17.83 -12.16 7.52
CA ALA A 13 16.72 -11.23 7.46
C ALA A 13 15.47 -11.87 6.81
N LYS A 14 14.29 -11.39 7.20
CA LYS A 14 13.01 -11.82 6.61
C LYS A 14 12.68 -10.94 5.40
N LEU A 15 12.43 -11.56 4.26
CA LEU A 15 12.08 -10.85 3.04
C LEU A 15 10.58 -10.55 2.99
N VAL A 16 10.23 -9.30 2.69
CA VAL A 16 8.86 -8.86 2.40
C VAL A 16 8.85 -8.20 1.04
N TRP A 17 7.98 -8.69 0.15
CA TRP A 17 7.73 -8.13 -1.17
C TRP A 17 6.63 -7.08 -1.06
N TYR A 18 6.94 -5.86 -1.48
CA TYR A 18 5.98 -4.77 -1.53
C TYR A 18 5.16 -4.86 -2.82
N GLU A 19 3.97 -5.44 -2.74
CA GLU A 19 3.08 -5.53 -3.89
C GLU A 19 2.47 -4.16 -4.19
N THR A 20 2.86 -3.57 -5.32
CA THR A 20 2.40 -2.24 -5.76
C THR A 20 1.02 -2.27 -6.41
N TRP A 21 0.47 -1.09 -6.69
CA TRP A 21 -0.84 -0.92 -7.32
C TRP A 21 -0.78 -0.67 -8.83
N ALA A 22 -1.84 -1.05 -9.52
CA ALA A 22 -2.14 -0.64 -10.88
C ALA A 22 -2.32 0.88 -10.96
N LYS A 23 -1.84 1.48 -12.06
CA LYS A 23 -2.10 2.89 -12.37
C LYS A 23 -3.60 3.12 -12.55
N GLU A 24 -4.02 4.34 -12.31
CA GLU A 24 -5.43 4.74 -12.39
C GLU A 24 -6.03 4.54 -13.78
N ILE A 25 -5.26 4.81 -14.83
CA ILE A 25 -5.71 4.69 -16.22
C ILE A 25 -5.95 3.25 -16.66
N ASP A 26 -5.33 2.28 -15.99
CA ASP A 26 -5.51 0.86 -16.30
C ASP A 26 -5.61 0.00 -15.04
N PRO A 27 -6.76 0.06 -14.34
CA PRO A 27 -7.05 -0.74 -13.16
C PRO A 27 -6.89 -2.26 -13.37
N SER A 28 -7.05 -2.73 -14.62
CA SER A 28 -7.06 -4.15 -14.97
C SER A 28 -5.70 -4.82 -14.82
N THR A 29 -4.62 -4.04 -14.77
CA THR A 29 -3.25 -4.55 -14.61
C THR A 29 -2.96 -5.11 -13.22
N GLN A 30 -3.84 -4.89 -12.23
CA GLN A 30 -3.59 -5.32 -10.85
C GLN A 30 -3.36 -6.83 -10.75
N ASP A 31 -4.21 -7.65 -11.39
CA ASP A 31 -4.11 -9.11 -11.28
C ASP A 31 -2.74 -9.63 -11.74
N SER A 32 -2.19 -9.05 -12.80
CA SER A 32 -0.86 -9.42 -13.31
C SER A 32 0.25 -9.03 -12.32
N LEU A 33 0.15 -7.82 -11.73
CA LEU A 33 1.08 -7.36 -10.70
C LEU A 33 1.03 -8.28 -9.48
N THR A 34 -0.17 -8.54 -8.96
CA THR A 34 -0.42 -9.45 -7.83
C THR A 34 0.23 -10.80 -8.09
N HIS A 35 -0.09 -11.46 -9.20
CA HIS A 35 0.52 -12.74 -9.56
C HIS A 35 2.06 -12.69 -9.62
N GLY A 36 2.64 -11.60 -10.13
CA GLY A 36 4.09 -11.40 -10.17
C GLY A 36 4.73 -11.39 -8.78
N TYR A 37 4.21 -10.58 -7.86
CA TYR A 37 4.71 -10.47 -6.49
C TYR A 37 4.53 -11.76 -5.70
N HIS A 38 3.38 -12.43 -5.83
CA HIS A 38 3.11 -13.71 -5.17
C HIS A 38 4.07 -14.81 -5.66
N ARG A 39 4.34 -14.89 -6.97
CA ARG A 39 5.36 -15.82 -7.50
C ARG A 39 6.76 -15.50 -6.98
N ALA A 40 7.12 -14.22 -6.90
CA ALA A 40 8.42 -13.81 -6.37
C ALA A 40 8.56 -14.17 -4.88
N ALA A 41 7.52 -13.95 -4.08
CA ALA A 41 7.48 -14.35 -2.68
C ALA A 41 7.62 -15.86 -2.51
N ALA A 42 6.85 -16.66 -3.26
CA ALA A 42 6.94 -18.12 -3.23
C ALA A 42 8.33 -18.63 -3.63
N ALA A 43 8.89 -18.13 -4.74
CA ALA A 43 10.22 -18.53 -5.23
C ALA A 43 11.35 -18.18 -4.24
N THR A 44 11.13 -17.17 -3.40
CA THR A 44 12.16 -16.70 -2.45
C THR A 44 11.86 -17.05 -1.00
N GLY A 45 10.73 -17.70 -0.68
CA GLY A 45 10.31 -17.93 0.70
C GLY A 45 10.08 -16.63 1.48
N GLY A 46 9.71 -15.55 0.78
CA GLY A 46 9.35 -14.27 1.37
C GLY A 46 7.84 -14.16 1.65
N ARG A 47 7.44 -13.06 2.28
CA ARG A 47 6.01 -12.70 2.46
C ARG A 47 5.64 -11.57 1.51
N VAL A 48 4.35 -11.37 1.26
CA VAL A 48 3.85 -10.20 0.50
C VAL A 48 3.22 -9.19 1.47
N ALA A 49 3.50 -7.91 1.26
CA ALA A 49 2.70 -6.81 1.78
C ALA A 49 1.69 -6.42 0.69
N HIS A 50 0.43 -6.83 0.87
CA HIS A 50 -0.65 -6.83 -0.12
C HIS A 50 -1.24 -5.43 -0.40
N VAL A 51 -0.40 -4.45 -0.72
CA VAL A 51 -0.81 -3.06 -0.88
C VAL A 51 -1.63 -2.88 -2.15
N GLY A 52 -1.19 -3.48 -3.26
CA GLY A 52 -1.90 -3.47 -4.53
C GLY A 52 -3.31 -4.04 -4.44
N GLU A 53 -3.47 -5.19 -3.78
CA GLU A 53 -4.79 -5.78 -3.51
C GLU A 53 -5.67 -4.86 -2.66
N ALA A 54 -5.12 -4.23 -1.62
CA ALA A 54 -5.87 -3.27 -0.78
C ALA A 54 -6.31 -2.03 -1.57
N TRP A 55 -5.46 -1.54 -2.47
CA TRP A 55 -5.76 -0.44 -3.38
C TRP A 55 -6.89 -0.80 -4.35
N ALA A 56 -6.81 -1.97 -4.98
CA ALA A 56 -7.84 -2.43 -5.90
C ALA A 56 -9.19 -2.62 -5.20
N ALA A 57 -9.19 -3.19 -3.99
CA ALA A 57 -10.40 -3.33 -3.18
C ALA A 57 -11.01 -1.97 -2.80
N PHE A 58 -10.19 -0.98 -2.45
CA PHE A 58 -10.66 0.38 -2.21
C PHE A 58 -11.34 0.98 -3.44
N ARG A 59 -10.65 0.95 -4.60
CA ARG A 59 -11.20 1.52 -5.85
C ARG A 59 -12.48 0.81 -6.29
N ALA A 60 -12.57 -0.50 -6.12
CA ALA A 60 -13.78 -1.26 -6.46
C ALA A 60 -14.98 -0.88 -5.60
N ALA A 61 -14.75 -0.38 -4.38
CA ALA A 61 -15.79 0.11 -3.47
C ALA A 61 -16.08 1.61 -3.63
N GLU A 62 -15.23 2.37 -4.33
CA GLU A 62 -15.46 3.79 -4.58
C GLU A 62 -16.35 4.03 -5.79
N THR A 63 -17.24 5.00 -5.68
CA THR A 63 -17.91 5.61 -6.83
C THR A 63 -17.14 6.88 -7.18
N VAL A 64 -16.19 6.77 -8.11
CA VAL A 64 -15.40 7.91 -8.58
C VAL A 64 -16.03 8.46 -9.87
N PRO A 65 -16.52 9.71 -9.90
CA PRO A 65 -17.02 10.32 -11.14
C PRO A 65 -15.96 10.31 -12.25
N THR A 66 -16.41 10.11 -13.49
CA THR A 66 -15.53 10.18 -14.66
C THR A 66 -14.76 11.51 -14.70
N GLY A 67 -13.43 11.45 -14.82
CA GLY A 67 -12.56 12.63 -14.83
C GLY A 67 -12.11 13.13 -13.45
N THR A 68 -12.46 12.42 -12.38
CA THR A 68 -11.88 12.62 -11.04
C THR A 68 -10.94 11.47 -10.70
N HIS A 69 -9.88 11.77 -9.96
CA HIS A 69 -8.94 10.76 -9.46
C HIS A 69 -9.51 10.11 -8.19
N SER A 70 -9.26 8.82 -7.97
CA SER A 70 -9.54 8.18 -6.67
C SER A 70 -8.78 8.91 -5.56
N ALA A 71 -9.27 8.80 -4.33
CA ALA A 71 -8.62 9.42 -3.18
C ALA A 71 -7.16 8.95 -2.96
N LEU A 72 -6.74 7.84 -3.60
CA LEU A 72 -5.43 7.22 -3.41
C LEU A 72 -4.32 7.79 -4.30
N PHE A 73 -4.65 8.51 -5.38
CA PHE A 73 -3.64 9.03 -6.32
C PHE A 73 -3.41 10.53 -6.14
N VAL A 74 -2.19 10.97 -6.45
CA VAL A 74 -1.97 12.38 -6.86
C VAL A 74 -2.45 12.55 -8.31
N ALA A 75 -2.48 13.79 -8.80
CA ALA A 75 -3.07 14.13 -10.11
C ALA A 75 -2.45 13.41 -11.33
N ASP A 76 -1.33 12.70 -11.17
CA ASP A 76 -0.71 11.94 -12.26
C ASP A 76 -1.28 10.52 -12.44
N GLY A 77 -2.20 10.09 -11.57
CA GLY A 77 -2.84 8.77 -11.63
C GLY A 77 -1.88 7.59 -11.45
N SER A 78 -0.69 7.83 -10.90
CA SER A 78 0.35 6.80 -10.71
C SER A 78 0.92 6.83 -9.29
N HIS A 79 1.34 8.00 -8.81
CA HIS A 79 1.94 8.14 -7.48
C HIS A 79 0.87 8.24 -6.38
N PRO A 80 1.20 7.81 -5.16
CA PRO A 80 0.23 7.79 -4.08
C PRO A 80 0.02 9.18 -3.49
N SER A 81 -1.24 9.51 -3.22
CA SER A 81 -1.62 10.61 -2.33
C SER A 81 -1.23 10.31 -0.88
N GLU A 82 -1.52 11.22 0.04
CA GLU A 82 -1.40 10.95 1.48
C GLU A 82 -2.27 9.76 1.92
N ALA A 83 -3.50 9.65 1.41
CA ALA A 83 -4.39 8.51 1.70
C ALA A 83 -3.84 7.20 1.11
N GLY A 84 -3.32 7.24 -0.12
CA GLY A 84 -2.64 6.08 -0.74
C GLY A 84 -1.43 5.61 0.06
N THR A 85 -0.62 6.56 0.54
CA THR A 85 0.55 6.30 1.41
C THR A 85 0.11 5.74 2.76
N TYR A 86 -0.96 6.27 3.35
CA TYR A 86 -1.50 5.78 4.62
C TYR A 86 -2.05 4.36 4.53
N LEU A 87 -2.71 4.02 3.43
CA LEU A 87 -3.15 2.65 3.15
C LEU A 87 -1.95 1.69 3.06
N ALA A 88 -0.92 2.07 2.30
CA ALA A 88 0.31 1.28 2.21
C ALA A 88 0.96 1.06 3.57
N ALA A 89 1.09 2.12 4.38
CA ALA A 89 1.64 2.05 5.73
C ALA A 89 0.80 1.13 6.65
N SER A 90 -0.53 1.18 6.54
CA SER A 90 -1.44 0.33 7.32
C SER A 90 -1.29 -1.15 6.96
N VAL A 91 -1.13 -1.47 5.67
CA VAL A 91 -0.86 -2.84 5.21
C VAL A 91 0.50 -3.30 5.72
N PHE A 92 1.56 -2.49 5.59
CA PHE A 92 2.88 -2.83 6.14
C PHE A 92 2.82 -3.09 7.64
N TYR A 93 2.11 -2.25 8.39
CA TYR A 93 1.93 -2.46 9.82
C TYR A 93 1.29 -3.82 10.10
N ALA A 94 0.20 -4.16 9.41
CA ALA A 94 -0.46 -5.46 9.55
C ALA A 94 0.48 -6.62 9.16
N THR A 95 1.20 -6.52 8.04
CA THR A 95 2.12 -7.56 7.55
C THR A 95 3.29 -7.79 8.51
N LEU A 96 3.94 -6.71 8.98
CA LEU A 96 5.16 -6.78 9.78
C LEU A 96 4.88 -7.17 11.24
N TYR A 97 3.82 -6.62 11.83
CA TYR A 97 3.52 -6.82 13.25
C TYR A 97 2.45 -7.88 13.51
N GLY A 98 1.71 -8.30 12.48
CA GLY A 98 0.57 -9.23 12.66
C GLY A 98 -0.55 -8.65 13.51
N LYS A 99 -0.69 -7.31 13.51
CA LYS A 99 -1.65 -6.57 14.35
C LYS A 99 -2.60 -5.77 13.49
N SER A 100 -3.83 -5.62 13.98
CA SER A 100 -4.83 -4.78 13.31
C SER A 100 -4.40 -3.30 13.33
N PRO A 101 -4.44 -2.61 12.18
CA PRO A 101 -4.25 -1.16 12.12
C PRO A 101 -5.52 -0.37 12.50
N ILE A 102 -6.66 -1.06 12.73
CA ILE A 102 -7.93 -0.41 13.07
C ILE A 102 -7.80 0.36 14.39
N GLY A 103 -8.19 1.63 14.37
CA GLY A 103 -8.12 2.53 15.52
C GLY A 103 -6.76 3.19 15.74
N LEU A 104 -5.77 2.93 14.88
CA LEU A 104 -4.51 3.67 14.94
C LEU A 104 -4.70 5.14 14.52
N PRO A 105 -3.87 6.07 15.02
CA PRO A 105 -3.89 7.45 14.57
C PRO A 105 -3.64 7.55 13.05
N ALA A 106 -4.37 8.44 12.38
CA ALA A 106 -4.26 8.69 10.95
C ALA A 106 -3.54 10.01 10.64
N THR A 107 -2.45 10.28 11.37
CA THR A 107 -1.67 11.50 11.17
C THR A 107 -0.50 11.22 10.24
N SER A 108 -0.55 11.74 9.01
CA SER A 108 0.65 11.87 8.18
C SER A 108 1.51 13.01 8.74
N ARG A 109 2.77 12.73 9.07
CA ARG A 109 3.73 13.75 9.51
C ARG A 109 4.83 13.82 8.47
N THR A 110 4.65 14.66 7.45
CA THR A 110 5.74 15.05 6.57
C THR A 110 6.73 15.87 7.39
N THR A 111 7.78 15.23 7.89
CA THR A 111 8.91 15.91 8.54
C THR A 111 10.09 16.12 7.59
N HIS A 112 9.87 15.95 6.29
CA HIS A 112 10.93 16.20 5.31
C HIS A 112 11.02 17.72 5.07
N GLU A 113 12.17 18.31 5.43
CA GLU A 113 12.59 19.58 4.83
C GLU A 113 12.47 19.42 3.30
N GLN A 114 11.74 20.33 2.67
CA GLN A 114 11.36 20.21 1.28
C GLN A 114 12.58 20.29 0.34
N PRO A 115 12.63 19.47 -0.73
CA PRO A 115 13.51 19.75 -1.85
C PRO A 115 13.14 21.12 -2.49
N PRO A 116 14.09 21.83 -3.11
CA PRO A 116 14.00 23.27 -3.47
C PRO A 116 12.91 23.64 -4.50
N HIS A 117 12.12 22.68 -5.00
CA HIS A 117 11.13 22.88 -6.06
C HIS A 117 9.73 22.32 -5.72
N GLY A 118 9.38 22.14 -4.45
CA GLY A 118 8.02 21.79 -4.01
C GLY A 118 7.10 23.02 -3.81
N PRO A 119 5.77 22.84 -3.75
CA PRO A 119 4.83 23.91 -3.41
C PRO A 119 5.16 24.52 -2.04
N PRO A 120 4.92 25.81 -1.79
CA PRO A 120 5.45 26.52 -0.61
C PRO A 120 5.03 25.87 0.72
N ALA A 121 5.95 25.92 1.70
CA ALA A 121 5.69 25.54 3.08
C ALA A 121 4.46 26.31 3.61
N GLY A 122 3.45 25.58 4.07
CA GLY A 122 2.14 26.14 4.45
C GLY A 122 0.97 25.67 3.58
N ALA A 123 1.19 24.80 2.59
CA ALA A 123 0.09 24.04 1.98
C ALA A 123 -0.73 23.33 3.09
N PRO A 124 -2.08 23.39 3.05
CA PRO A 124 -2.90 22.77 4.08
C PRO A 124 -2.55 21.29 4.18
N LYS A 125 -2.30 20.81 5.41
CA LYS A 125 -2.18 19.38 5.68
C LYS A 125 -3.42 18.71 5.10
N VAL A 126 -3.25 17.75 4.21
CA VAL A 126 -4.36 16.94 3.72
C VAL A 126 -4.68 15.94 4.83
N GLU A 127 -5.43 16.40 5.83
CA GLU A 127 -5.81 15.53 6.95
C GLU A 127 -6.78 14.46 6.42
N ILE A 128 -6.36 13.20 6.50
CA ILE A 128 -7.20 12.06 6.16
C ILE A 128 -8.36 12.05 7.15
N SER A 129 -9.60 12.16 6.66
CA SER A 129 -10.77 12.14 7.55
C SER A 129 -10.81 10.85 8.35
N LYS A 130 -11.40 10.90 9.56
CA LYS A 130 -11.51 9.71 10.43
C LYS A 130 -12.25 8.58 9.73
N GLU A 131 -13.26 8.92 8.94
CA GLU A 131 -14.07 7.97 8.17
C GLU A 131 -13.24 7.30 7.08
N LEU A 132 -12.45 8.08 6.32
CA LEU A 132 -11.57 7.53 5.30
C LEU A 132 -10.48 6.67 5.94
N ALA A 133 -9.84 7.15 7.00
CA ALA A 133 -8.83 6.39 7.74
C ALA A 133 -9.36 5.05 8.24
N ALA A 134 -10.54 5.02 8.84
CA ALA A 134 -11.17 3.79 9.32
C ALA A 134 -11.41 2.78 8.18
N ARG A 135 -11.85 3.26 7.00
CA ARG A 135 -12.01 2.41 5.81
C ARG A 135 -10.68 1.84 5.32
N LEU A 136 -9.65 2.67 5.23
CA LEU A 136 -8.30 2.26 4.79
C LEU A 136 -7.70 1.22 5.75
N GLN A 137 -7.85 1.42 7.06
CA GLN A 137 -7.40 0.47 8.08
C GLN A 137 -8.15 -0.87 7.97
N ALA A 138 -9.47 -0.83 7.76
CA ALA A 138 -10.29 -2.03 7.61
C ALA A 138 -9.88 -2.84 6.37
N LEU A 139 -9.64 -2.16 5.24
CA LEU A 139 -9.14 -2.79 4.01
C LEU A 139 -7.74 -3.39 4.20
N ALA A 140 -6.82 -2.64 4.81
CA ALA A 140 -5.49 -3.16 5.11
C ALA A 140 -5.53 -4.42 5.97
N TRP A 141 -6.45 -4.45 6.95
CA TRP A 141 -6.64 -5.62 7.81
C TRP A 141 -7.26 -6.79 7.06
N SER A 142 -8.30 -6.57 6.27
CA SER A 142 -8.98 -7.65 5.55
C SER A 142 -8.07 -8.30 4.51
N THR A 143 -7.32 -7.52 3.72
CA THR A 143 -6.43 -8.08 2.70
C THR A 143 -5.27 -8.87 3.30
N THR A 144 -4.71 -8.40 4.41
CA THR A 144 -3.63 -9.12 5.11
C THR A 144 -4.11 -10.45 5.70
N ASN A 145 -5.39 -10.56 6.10
CA ASN A 145 -5.94 -11.77 6.74
C ASN A 145 -6.73 -12.69 5.80
N ALA A 146 -7.23 -12.20 4.66
CA ALA A 146 -7.96 -13.01 3.68
C ALA A 146 -7.10 -14.13 3.09
N VAL A 147 -5.78 -13.95 3.06
CA VAL A 147 -4.80 -14.95 2.57
C VAL A 147 -4.40 -15.96 3.67
N GLY A 148 -4.80 -15.73 4.93
CA GLY A 148 -4.42 -16.57 6.07
C GLY A 148 -5.24 -17.85 6.28
N SER A 149 -6.13 -18.23 5.35
CA SER A 149 -6.96 -19.45 5.46
C SER A 149 -6.43 -20.66 4.69
N THR A 150 -5.38 -20.51 3.86
CA THR A 150 -4.81 -21.63 3.07
C THR A 150 -3.46 -22.15 3.57
N ASP A 151 -2.84 -21.52 4.57
CA ASP A 151 -1.50 -21.90 5.08
C ASP A 151 -1.43 -22.00 6.62
N ARG A 152 -2.40 -22.68 7.25
CA ARG A 152 -2.31 -23.08 8.67
C ARG A 152 -2.40 -24.58 8.85
#